data_AF-A0A9W7T6E8-F1
#
_entry.id   AF-A0A9W7T6E8-F1
#
_cell.length_a   1.000
_cell.length_b   1.000
_cell.length_c   1.000
_cell.angle_alpha   90.00
_cell.angle_beta   90.00
_cell.angle_gamma   90.00
#
_symmetry.space_group_name_H-M   'P 1'
#
loop_
_entity.id
_entity.type
_entity.pdbx_description
1 polymer ?
#
loop_
_entity_poly.entity_id
_entity_poly.type
_entity_poly.pdbx_seq_one_letter_code
_entity_poly.pdbx_strand_id
1 'polypeptide(L)'
;IKGSGGNKSSITSDYIEHQYNQNPNGSVQFTAGRMTYIVDFTAMTQTNLSTHMNRKVRRRPKFNSIVTVNSSSLSVTPTNSSTECIWEFMGDEGIWTEYQKPGCSLDSPEVERLYQLNPQSQVSFTAGRQIYTLDFSGMHQVNKKYGTKRHVRRIACEAQQTNSQFSQACWQFKDMDGNWKNYSKGGSRGHCSVSSQDIEAQYQLDTVKMSFRAGRFNYELNFSDMTQTNLSTNTRRSVRRIEQ
;
A
#
# COMPACT_ATOMS: atom_id res chain seq x y z
N ILE A 1 -15.18 -6.32 -6.94
CA ILE A 1 -16.09 -5.56 -6.04
C ILE A 1 -16.22 -6.37 -4.77
N LYS A 2 -15.72 -5.89 -3.62
CA LYS A 2 -15.96 -6.52 -2.30
C LYS A 2 -16.81 -5.53 -1.50
N GLY A 3 -18.09 -5.86 -1.32
CA GLY A 3 -18.97 -5.16 -0.40
C GLY A 3 -18.52 -5.41 1.04
N SER A 4 -18.67 -4.40 1.89
CA SER A 4 -18.46 -4.54 3.34
C SER A 4 -19.65 -5.30 3.93
N GLY A 5 -19.40 -6.51 4.44
CA GLY A 5 -20.41 -7.44 4.95
C GLY A 5 -20.22 -8.79 4.28
N GLY A 6 -20.14 -9.87 5.06
CA GLY A 6 -19.70 -11.21 4.65
C GLY A 6 -20.59 -11.96 3.64
N ASN A 7 -21.32 -11.23 2.79
CA ASN A 7 -22.13 -11.81 1.74
C ASN A 7 -21.36 -11.78 0.41
N LYS A 8 -21.05 -12.97 -0.09
CA LYS A 8 -20.36 -13.13 -1.37
C LYS A 8 -21.23 -12.54 -2.50
N SER A 9 -20.57 -11.82 -3.42
CA SER A 9 -21.19 -11.35 -4.66
C SER A 9 -21.51 -12.55 -5.55
N SER A 10 -22.63 -12.51 -6.27
CA SER A 10 -23.00 -13.54 -7.26
C SER A 10 -22.09 -13.53 -8.50
N ILE A 11 -21.32 -12.46 -8.70
CA ILE A 11 -20.39 -12.32 -9.82
C ILE A 11 -18.98 -11.90 -9.36
N THR A 12 -17.98 -12.27 -10.16
CA THR A 12 -16.56 -11.90 -9.97
C THR A 12 -16.19 -10.66 -10.77
N SER A 13 -15.01 -10.07 -10.49
CA SER A 13 -14.50 -8.95 -11.32
C SER A 13 -14.26 -9.35 -12.77
N ASP A 14 -13.82 -10.59 -12.98
CA ASP A 14 -13.44 -11.07 -14.32
C ASP A 14 -14.69 -11.29 -15.18
N TYR A 15 -15.83 -11.65 -14.58
CA TYR A 15 -17.12 -11.68 -15.25
C TYR A 15 -17.60 -10.28 -15.67
N ILE A 16 -17.46 -9.28 -14.79
CA ILE A 16 -17.81 -7.87 -15.10
C ILE A 16 -16.94 -7.35 -16.24
N GLU A 17 -15.65 -7.69 -16.23
CA GLU A 17 -14.69 -7.34 -17.27
C GLU A 17 -15.08 -7.93 -18.63
N HIS A 18 -15.48 -9.20 -18.66
CA HIS A 18 -16.00 -9.82 -19.88
C HIS A 18 -17.24 -9.11 -20.41
N GLN A 19 -18.22 -8.80 -19.55
CA GLN A 19 -19.44 -8.09 -19.94
C GLN A 19 -19.15 -6.68 -20.49
N TYR A 20 -18.23 -5.95 -19.86
CA TYR A 20 -17.78 -4.63 -20.33
C TYR A 20 -17.17 -4.72 -21.73
N ASN A 21 -16.32 -5.72 -21.99
CA ASN A 21 -15.67 -5.87 -23.30
C ASN A 21 -16.65 -6.28 -24.42
N GLN A 22 -17.77 -6.94 -24.08
CA GLN A 22 -18.82 -7.29 -25.04
C GLN A 22 -19.76 -6.11 -25.35
N ASN A 23 -20.11 -5.31 -24.33
CA ASN A 23 -20.94 -4.13 -24.51
C ASN A 23 -20.52 -2.99 -23.55
N PRO A 24 -19.61 -2.11 -23.97
CA PRO A 24 -19.11 -1.00 -23.14
C PRO A 24 -20.18 0.04 -22.77
N ASN A 25 -21.27 0.11 -23.54
CA ASN A 25 -22.41 0.99 -23.26
C ASN A 25 -23.53 0.27 -22.48
N GLY A 26 -23.29 -0.98 -22.09
CA GLY A 26 -24.26 -1.84 -21.42
C GLY A 26 -24.28 -1.66 -19.90
N SER A 27 -24.98 -2.58 -19.25
CA SER A 27 -25.00 -2.69 -17.79
C SER A 27 -25.00 -4.16 -17.38
N VAL A 28 -24.56 -4.44 -16.15
CA VAL A 28 -24.60 -5.78 -15.57
C VAL A 28 -25.27 -5.75 -14.20
N GLN A 29 -26.21 -6.66 -13.98
CA GLN A 29 -26.89 -6.83 -12.70
C GLN A 29 -26.25 -7.96 -11.89
N PHE A 30 -26.13 -7.78 -10.58
CA PHE A 30 -25.65 -8.81 -9.67
C PHE A 30 -26.21 -8.66 -8.26
N THR A 31 -26.12 -9.71 -7.47
CA THR A 31 -26.51 -9.69 -6.06
C THR A 31 -25.29 -9.76 -5.16
N ALA A 32 -25.30 -9.04 -4.05
CA ALA A 32 -24.32 -9.21 -2.98
C ALA A 32 -25.07 -9.28 -1.65
N GLY A 33 -25.20 -10.50 -1.14
CA GLY A 33 -26.12 -10.79 -0.03
C GLY A 33 -27.56 -10.71 -0.46
N ARG A 34 -28.37 -9.96 0.30
CA ARG A 34 -29.81 -9.79 0.05
C ARG A 34 -30.14 -8.66 -0.92
N MET A 35 -29.12 -7.91 -1.36
CA MET A 35 -29.29 -6.68 -2.16
C MET A 35 -28.91 -6.93 -3.61
N THR A 36 -29.68 -6.36 -4.52
CA THR A 36 -29.43 -6.40 -5.97
C THR A 36 -28.86 -5.07 -6.44
N TYR A 37 -27.84 -5.13 -7.28
CA TYR A 37 -27.13 -4.00 -7.82
C TYR A 37 -27.09 -4.06 -9.34
N ILE A 38 -27.11 -2.90 -9.98
CA ILE A 38 -26.79 -2.74 -11.40
C ILE A 38 -25.53 -1.88 -11.53
N VAL A 39 -24.58 -2.32 -12.35
CA VAL A 39 -23.44 -1.51 -12.76
C VAL A 39 -23.69 -1.03 -14.18
N ASP A 40 -23.79 0.28 -14.35
CA ASP A 40 -23.87 0.94 -15.65
C ASP A 40 -22.45 1.28 -16.10
N PHE A 41 -22.06 0.73 -17.26
CA PHE A 41 -20.72 0.90 -17.82
C PHE A 41 -20.54 2.26 -18.50
N THR A 42 -21.61 2.84 -19.03
CA THR A 42 -21.59 4.18 -19.64
C THR A 42 -21.41 5.25 -18.57
N ALA A 43 -22.25 5.21 -17.53
CA ALA A 43 -22.23 6.18 -16.44
C ALA A 43 -21.09 5.92 -15.44
N MET A 44 -20.50 4.71 -15.49
CA MET A 44 -19.52 4.24 -14.51
C MET A 44 -20.08 4.34 -13.08
N THR A 45 -21.28 3.82 -12.88
CA THR A 45 -21.97 3.84 -11.57
C THR A 45 -22.52 2.47 -11.20
N GLN A 46 -22.67 2.25 -9.89
CA GLN A 46 -23.37 1.12 -9.31
C GLN A 46 -24.59 1.65 -8.56
N THR A 47 -25.79 1.16 -8.89
CA THR A 47 -27.03 1.50 -8.22
C THR A 47 -27.53 0.30 -7.43
N ASN A 48 -27.87 0.50 -6.15
CA ASN A 48 -28.61 -0.48 -5.35
C ASN A 48 -30.10 -0.39 -5.70
N LEU A 49 -30.70 -1.47 -6.20
CA LEU A 49 -32.12 -1.48 -6.58
C LEU A 49 -33.08 -1.48 -5.38
N SER A 50 -32.62 -1.92 -4.20
CA SER A 50 -33.44 -1.92 -2.98
C SER A 50 -33.47 -0.57 -2.28
N THR A 51 -32.37 0.20 -2.35
CA THR A 51 -32.24 1.49 -1.62
C THR A 51 -32.12 2.70 -2.54
N HIS A 52 -32.11 2.50 -3.86
CA HIS A 52 -31.86 3.53 -4.89
C HIS A 52 -30.56 4.33 -4.70
N MET A 53 -29.63 3.86 -3.86
CA MET A 53 -28.35 4.53 -3.66
C MET A 53 -27.44 4.29 -4.85
N ASN A 54 -26.92 5.37 -5.42
CA ASN A 54 -25.94 5.34 -6.49
C ASN A 54 -24.52 5.59 -5.95
N ARG A 55 -23.54 4.86 -6.49
CA ARG A 55 -22.11 5.01 -6.16
C ARG A 55 -21.29 5.01 -7.44
N LYS A 56 -20.27 5.87 -7.53
CA LYS A 56 -19.33 5.85 -8.66
C LYS A 56 -18.47 4.58 -8.64
N VAL A 57 -18.28 3.99 -9.80
CA VAL A 57 -17.41 2.84 -10.06
C VAL A 57 -16.30 3.30 -11.00
N ARG A 58 -15.14 2.65 -10.94
CA ARG A 58 -14.07 2.83 -11.93
C ARG A 58 -13.51 1.47 -12.32
N ARG A 59 -13.29 1.27 -13.62
CA ARG A 59 -12.54 0.14 -14.15
C ARG A 59 -11.05 0.45 -13.95
N ARG A 60 -10.31 -0.50 -13.38
CA ARG A 60 -8.84 -0.41 -13.24
C ARG A 60 -8.23 -1.62 -13.92
N PRO A 61 -7.44 -1.45 -14.99
CA PRO A 61 -6.67 -2.56 -15.55
C PRO A 61 -5.87 -3.25 -14.44
N LYS A 62 -5.93 -4.58 -14.39
CA LYS A 62 -4.99 -5.36 -13.58
C LYS A 62 -3.65 -5.29 -14.32
N PHE A 63 -2.63 -4.73 -13.67
CA PHE A 63 -1.28 -4.65 -14.24
C PHE A 63 -0.67 -6.05 -14.19
N ASN A 64 -0.74 -6.78 -15.31
CA ASN A 64 -0.03 -8.03 -15.48
C ASN A 64 1.43 -7.69 -15.79
N SER A 65 2.32 -7.80 -14.82
CA SER A 65 3.76 -7.65 -15.03
C SER A 65 4.35 -8.95 -15.60
N ILE A 66 4.17 -9.20 -16.90
CA ILE A 66 5.14 -9.92 -17.73
C ILE A 66 5.05 -9.34 -19.14
N VAL A 67 6.01 -8.51 -19.51
CA VAL A 67 6.40 -8.34 -20.91
C VAL A 67 7.90 -8.54 -20.97
N THR A 68 8.25 -9.76 -21.36
CA THR A 68 9.56 -10.10 -21.90
C THR A 68 9.82 -9.21 -23.11
N VAL A 69 10.98 -8.58 -23.07
CA VAL A 69 11.57 -7.68 -24.07
C VAL A 69 11.56 -8.34 -25.46
N ASN A 70 11.26 -7.56 -26.51
CA ASN A 70 12.07 -7.59 -27.73
C ASN A 70 11.87 -6.35 -28.61
N SER A 71 13.01 -5.84 -29.04
CA SER A 71 13.27 -5.05 -30.25
C SER A 71 13.15 -3.51 -30.19
N SER A 72 14.34 -2.94 -29.92
CA SER A 72 15.02 -1.87 -30.68
C SER A 72 14.36 -0.49 -30.81
N SER A 73 14.83 0.45 -30.01
CA SER A 73 15.56 1.63 -30.52
C SER A 73 16.15 2.47 -29.38
N LEU A 74 17.39 2.90 -29.64
CA LEU A 74 18.32 3.63 -28.80
C LEU A 74 17.70 4.83 -28.07
N SER A 75 17.72 4.82 -26.74
CA SER A 75 18.02 6.03 -25.96
C SER A 75 18.69 5.63 -24.65
N VAL A 76 19.86 6.21 -24.44
CA VAL A 76 20.75 5.95 -23.32
C VAL A 76 20.02 6.30 -22.02
N THR A 77 19.68 5.30 -21.21
CA THR A 77 19.30 5.51 -19.82
C THR A 77 20.43 4.96 -18.96
N PRO A 78 20.95 5.73 -17.98
CA PRO A 78 21.90 5.17 -17.05
C PRO A 78 21.18 4.12 -16.21
N THR A 79 21.70 2.91 -16.29
CA THR A 79 21.50 1.79 -15.37
C THR A 79 21.84 2.24 -13.96
N ASN A 80 20.87 2.77 -13.23
CA ASN A 80 20.96 2.90 -11.77
C ASN A 80 19.84 2.06 -11.15
N SER A 81 20.27 0.94 -10.58
CA SER A 81 19.58 0.17 -9.55
C SER A 81 18.85 1.10 -8.57
N SER A 82 17.54 1.29 -8.74
CA SER A 82 16.74 2.06 -7.77
C SER A 82 16.52 1.18 -6.55
N THR A 83 17.46 1.28 -5.62
CA THR A 83 17.25 0.99 -4.20
C THR A 83 15.92 1.61 -3.76
N GLU A 84 14.98 0.80 -3.26
CA GLU A 84 13.63 1.24 -2.89
C GLU A 84 13.66 2.13 -1.64
N CYS A 85 14.09 3.38 -1.78
CA CYS A 85 14.09 4.35 -0.69
C CYS A 85 12.65 4.77 -0.39
N ILE A 86 12.28 4.67 0.88
CA ILE A 86 10.95 5.01 1.39
C ILE A 86 11.02 6.40 2.02
N TRP A 87 10.08 7.26 1.65
CA TRP A 87 9.97 8.60 2.21
C TRP A 87 8.68 8.73 3.03
N GLU A 88 8.80 9.21 4.26
CA GLU A 88 7.68 9.30 5.20
C GLU A 88 7.58 10.68 5.85
N PHE A 89 6.37 11.09 6.21
CA PHE A 89 6.10 12.31 6.98
C PHE A 89 5.39 11.99 8.31
N MET A 90 5.64 12.81 9.34
CA MET A 90 4.98 12.71 10.64
C MET A 90 3.54 13.23 10.53
N GLY A 91 2.55 12.37 10.74
CA GLY A 91 1.14 12.74 10.83
C GLY A 91 0.78 13.36 12.18
N ASP A 92 -0.40 13.99 12.26
CA ASP A 92 -0.88 14.68 13.48
C ASP A 92 -1.11 13.70 14.66
N GLU A 93 -1.25 12.42 14.37
CA GLU A 93 -1.38 11.33 15.35
C GLU A 93 -0.02 10.88 15.92
N GLY A 94 1.09 11.52 15.52
CA GLY A 94 2.45 11.11 15.90
C GLY A 94 2.94 9.88 15.14
N ILE A 95 2.34 9.58 13.98
CA ILE A 95 2.63 8.39 13.17
C ILE A 95 3.29 8.79 11.86
N TRP A 96 4.43 8.17 11.55
CA TRP A 96 5.09 8.30 10.26
C TRP A 96 4.27 7.63 9.15
N THR A 97 4.04 8.36 8.05
CA THR A 97 3.20 7.93 6.92
C THR A 97 3.98 8.11 5.63
N GLU A 98 4.02 7.07 4.81
CA GLU A 98 4.69 7.10 3.51
C GLU A 98 4.02 8.02 2.49
N TYR A 99 4.82 8.68 1.64
CA TYR A 99 4.33 9.32 0.42
C TYR A 99 3.87 8.27 -0.59
N GLN A 100 2.57 8.25 -0.89
CA GLN A 100 1.99 7.29 -1.83
C GLN A 100 0.88 7.93 -2.68
N LYS A 101 0.90 7.61 -3.98
CA LYS A 101 -0.23 7.87 -4.87
C LYS A 101 -1.36 6.84 -4.63
N PRO A 102 -2.64 7.25 -4.69
CA PRO A 102 -3.15 8.58 -5.04
C PRO A 102 -3.41 9.48 -3.82
N GLY A 103 -2.90 9.15 -2.62
CA GLY A 103 -3.11 9.96 -1.41
C GLY A 103 -2.48 11.35 -1.52
N CYS A 104 -1.33 11.40 -2.18
CA CYS A 104 -0.67 12.62 -2.64
C CYS A 104 -0.32 12.53 -4.14
N SER A 105 0.08 13.66 -4.73
CA SER A 105 0.60 13.73 -6.10
C SER A 105 2.04 13.21 -6.23
N LEU A 106 2.70 12.92 -5.10
CA LEU A 106 4.03 12.31 -5.02
C LEU A 106 3.94 10.89 -4.46
N ASP A 107 4.91 10.06 -4.79
CA ASP A 107 5.18 8.77 -4.16
C ASP A 107 6.67 8.70 -3.78
N SER A 108 7.05 7.79 -2.89
CA SER A 108 8.44 7.65 -2.43
C SER A 108 9.49 7.59 -3.57
N PRO A 109 9.27 6.85 -4.68
CA PRO A 109 10.23 6.84 -5.79
C PRO A 109 10.41 8.21 -6.45
N GLU A 110 9.34 8.97 -6.63
CA GLU A 110 9.44 10.31 -7.22
C GLU A 110 10.07 11.32 -6.25
N VAL A 111 9.77 11.21 -4.95
CA VAL A 111 10.44 12.03 -3.91
C VAL A 111 11.94 11.74 -3.91
N GLU A 112 12.34 10.47 -3.96
CA GLU A 112 13.74 10.05 -4.03
C GLU A 112 14.43 10.61 -5.28
N ARG A 113 13.81 10.50 -6.45
CA ARG A 113 14.36 11.02 -7.70
C ARG A 113 14.61 12.53 -7.63
N LEU A 114 13.68 13.29 -7.04
CA LEU A 114 13.79 14.74 -6.86
C LEU A 114 14.86 15.11 -5.83
N TYR A 115 14.96 14.35 -4.74
CA TYR A 115 16.00 14.51 -3.73
C TYR A 115 17.40 14.29 -4.31
N GLN A 116 17.59 13.20 -5.08
CA GLN A 116 18.87 12.90 -5.74
C GLN A 116 19.29 13.97 -6.74
N LEU A 117 18.33 14.63 -7.40
CA LEU A 117 18.61 15.72 -8.33
C LEU A 117 19.11 16.97 -7.59
N ASN A 118 18.51 17.32 -6.45
CA ASN A 118 18.95 18.44 -5.63
C ASN A 118 18.50 18.30 -4.16
N PRO A 119 19.37 17.81 -3.26
CA PRO A 119 19.06 17.63 -1.84
C PRO A 119 18.77 18.92 -1.06
N GLN A 120 19.10 20.08 -1.63
CA GLN A 120 18.84 21.40 -1.03
C GLN A 120 17.59 22.08 -1.60
N SER A 121 16.87 21.41 -2.50
CA SER A 121 15.68 21.97 -3.14
C SER A 121 14.41 21.80 -2.30
N GLN A 122 13.36 22.53 -2.71
CA GLN A 122 12.02 22.37 -2.21
C GLN A 122 11.07 22.02 -3.36
N VAL A 123 10.15 21.09 -3.12
CA VAL A 123 9.20 20.61 -4.14
C VAL A 123 7.77 20.83 -3.68
N SER A 124 6.89 21.24 -4.60
CA SER A 124 5.48 21.46 -4.30
C SER A 124 4.64 20.27 -4.74
N PHE A 125 3.69 19.86 -3.89
CA PHE A 125 2.81 18.72 -4.17
C PHE A 125 1.44 18.89 -3.54
N THR A 126 0.48 18.08 -3.97
CA THR A 126 -0.88 18.07 -3.42
C THR A 126 -1.14 16.81 -2.63
N ALA A 127 -1.88 16.94 -1.53
CA ALA A 127 -2.48 15.80 -0.81
C ALA A 127 -3.94 16.15 -0.52
N GLY A 128 -4.86 15.44 -1.17
CA GLY A 128 -6.27 15.82 -1.22
C GLY A 128 -6.47 17.22 -1.82
N ARG A 129 -7.08 18.14 -1.06
CA ARG A 129 -7.32 19.53 -1.46
C ARG A 129 -6.25 20.52 -0.97
N GLN A 130 -5.22 20.02 -0.31
CA GLN A 130 -4.19 20.83 0.32
C GLN A 130 -2.91 20.82 -0.52
N ILE A 131 -2.22 21.95 -0.55
CA ILE A 131 -0.94 22.12 -1.23
C ILE A 131 0.15 22.18 -0.16
N TYR A 132 1.21 21.42 -0.36
CA TYR A 132 2.35 21.35 0.53
C TYR A 132 3.64 21.68 -0.23
N THR A 133 4.63 22.17 0.51
CA THR A 133 6.02 22.22 0.08
C THR A 133 6.82 21.24 0.92
N LEU A 134 7.48 20.30 0.27
CA LEU A 134 8.46 19.43 0.88
C LEU A 134 9.83 20.09 0.75
N ASP A 135 10.48 20.37 1.87
CA ASP A 135 11.82 20.92 1.96
C ASP A 135 12.79 19.78 2.31
N PHE A 136 13.69 19.48 1.37
CA PHE A 136 14.67 18.40 1.53
C PHE A 136 15.79 18.77 2.49
N SER A 137 16.23 20.03 2.51
CA SER A 137 17.29 20.50 3.40
C SER A 137 16.79 20.48 4.84
N GLY A 138 15.58 20.99 5.07
CA GLY A 138 14.95 21.03 6.38
C GLY A 138 14.30 19.71 6.84
N MET A 139 14.25 18.68 5.97
CA MET A 139 13.57 17.41 6.22
C MET A 139 12.17 17.60 6.82
N HIS A 140 11.37 18.47 6.20
CA HIS A 140 10.01 18.76 6.65
C HIS A 140 9.10 19.16 5.49
N GLN A 141 7.81 18.87 5.62
CA GLN A 141 6.79 19.41 4.73
C GLN A 141 6.03 20.55 5.42
N VAL A 142 5.61 21.54 4.64
CA VAL A 142 4.86 22.72 5.12
C VAL A 142 3.57 22.86 4.33
N ASN A 143 2.44 22.95 5.02
CA ASN A 143 1.17 23.26 4.38
C ASN A 143 1.17 24.72 3.91
N LYS A 144 0.94 24.99 2.62
CA LYS A 144 0.98 26.35 2.07
C LYS A 144 -0.15 27.26 2.57
N LYS A 145 -1.30 26.69 2.94
CA LYS A 145 -2.45 27.45 3.42
C LYS A 145 -2.31 27.82 4.90
N TYR A 146 -1.87 26.88 5.73
CA TYR A 146 -1.87 27.05 7.19
C TYR A 146 -0.48 27.25 7.79
N GLY A 147 0.60 27.07 7.02
CA GLY A 147 1.98 27.18 7.51
C GLY A 147 2.42 26.05 8.46
N THR A 148 1.55 25.07 8.73
CA THR A 148 1.84 23.95 9.64
C THR A 148 2.96 23.09 9.07
N LYS A 149 3.98 22.81 9.89
CA LYS A 149 5.13 21.97 9.53
C LYS A 149 4.97 20.55 10.07
N ARG A 150 5.40 19.57 9.29
CA ARG A 150 5.50 18.15 9.70
C ARG A 150 6.88 17.63 9.32
N HIS A 151 7.52 16.92 10.24
CA HIS A 151 8.81 16.30 9.98
C HIS A 151 8.71 15.25 8.87
N VAL A 152 9.79 15.08 8.11
CA VAL A 152 9.94 14.13 7.03
C VAL A 152 11.21 13.32 7.28
N ARG A 153 11.19 12.04 6.90
CA ARG A 153 12.37 11.18 6.97
C ARG A 153 12.51 10.35 5.70
N ARG A 154 13.76 10.09 5.35
CA ARG A 154 14.19 9.21 4.27
C ARG A 154 14.70 7.91 4.89
N ILE A 155 14.17 6.78 4.45
CA ILE A 155 14.60 5.44 4.84
C ILE A 155 15.24 4.81 3.60
N ALA A 156 16.56 4.65 3.62
CA ALA A 156 17.28 3.99 2.53
C ALA A 156 17.05 2.48 2.59
N CYS A 157 16.76 1.85 1.44
CA CYS A 157 16.91 0.42 1.26
C CYS A 157 18.33 0.20 0.73
N GLU A 158 19.26 -0.22 1.57
CA GLU A 158 20.68 -0.29 1.21
C GLU A 158 20.96 -1.47 0.27
N ALA A 159 20.93 -1.24 -1.04
CA ALA A 159 21.82 -2.00 -1.93
C ALA A 159 23.12 -1.21 -2.04
N GLN A 160 24.10 -1.61 -1.21
CA GLN A 160 25.55 -1.47 -1.32
C GLN A 160 26.20 -0.93 -0.04
N GLN A 161 26.65 -1.88 0.78
CA GLN A 161 27.89 -1.84 1.56
C GLN A 161 28.12 -0.55 2.35
N THR A 162 27.51 -0.46 3.54
CA THR A 162 28.26 0.06 4.68
C THR A 162 28.23 -0.96 5.81
N ASN A 163 29.41 -1.24 6.35
CA ASN A 163 29.65 -2.10 7.50
C ASN A 163 28.86 -1.62 8.73
N SER A 164 27.58 -1.98 8.83
CA SER A 164 26.86 -1.99 10.09
C SER A 164 26.24 -3.36 10.28
N GLN A 165 26.49 -3.93 11.45
CA GLN A 165 26.39 -5.35 11.80
C GLN A 165 24.94 -5.85 11.92
N PHE A 166 23.98 -5.21 11.26
CA PHE A 166 22.57 -5.54 11.32
C PHE A 166 22.08 -5.96 9.94
N SER A 167 22.07 -7.26 9.68
CA SER A 167 21.38 -7.86 8.54
C SER A 167 19.95 -7.32 8.49
N GLN A 168 19.58 -6.58 7.44
CA GLN A 168 18.29 -5.91 7.32
C GLN A 168 17.20 -6.91 6.94
N ALA A 169 16.80 -7.77 7.87
CA ALA A 169 15.82 -8.80 7.57
C ALA A 169 14.42 -8.20 7.34
N CYS A 170 13.77 -8.61 6.24
CA CYS A 170 12.41 -8.24 5.90
C CYS A 170 11.43 -9.34 6.31
N TRP A 171 10.39 -8.96 7.04
CA TRP A 171 9.35 -9.88 7.50
C TRP A 171 8.09 -9.76 6.65
N GLN A 172 7.55 -10.91 6.25
CA GLN A 172 6.38 -11.00 5.38
C GLN A 172 5.37 -12.03 5.89
N PHE A 173 4.08 -11.79 5.69
CA PHE A 173 3.01 -12.76 5.92
C PHE A 173 2.30 -13.12 4.62
N LYS A 174 1.81 -14.35 4.52
CA LYS A 174 1.01 -14.83 3.39
C LYS A 174 -0.44 -14.43 3.59
N ASP A 175 -0.98 -13.62 2.68
CA ASP A 175 -2.38 -13.23 2.71
C ASP A 175 -3.32 -14.37 2.26
N MET A 176 -4.64 -14.15 2.36
CA MET A 176 -5.64 -15.16 2.01
C MET A 176 -5.67 -15.46 0.50
N ASP A 177 -5.11 -14.57 -0.31
CA ASP A 177 -4.99 -14.72 -1.76
C ASP A 177 -3.66 -15.42 -2.13
N GLY A 178 -2.88 -15.85 -1.12
CA GLY A 178 -1.63 -16.59 -1.28
C GLY A 178 -0.40 -15.72 -1.51
N ASN A 179 -0.53 -14.40 -1.50
CA ASN A 179 0.57 -13.46 -1.76
C ASN A 179 1.30 -13.11 -0.48
N TRP A 180 2.62 -12.93 -0.58
CA TRP A 180 3.41 -12.42 0.52
C TRP A 180 3.27 -10.89 0.63
N LYS A 181 3.08 -10.40 1.86
CA LYS A 181 2.89 -8.99 2.21
C LYS A 181 3.86 -8.61 3.32
N ASN A 182 4.52 -7.47 3.17
CA ASN A 182 5.42 -6.93 4.17
C ASN A 182 4.65 -6.48 5.42
N TYR A 183 5.28 -6.60 6.59
CA TYR A 183 4.81 -5.91 7.77
C TYR A 183 5.20 -4.43 7.69
N SER A 184 4.20 -3.57 7.56
CA SER A 184 4.36 -2.12 7.60
C SER A 184 3.57 -1.55 8.76
N LYS A 185 4.18 -0.61 9.48
CA LYS A 185 3.54 0.13 10.57
C LYS A 185 2.66 1.23 9.98
N GLY A 186 1.43 1.39 10.48
CA GLY A 186 0.45 2.34 9.92
C GLY A 186 -0.31 1.83 8.70
N GLY A 187 -1.27 2.63 8.19
CA GLY A 187 -2.02 2.35 6.96
C GLY A 187 -3.51 2.77 6.96
N SER A 188 -4.07 3.01 5.77
CA SER A 188 -5.41 3.61 5.58
C SER A 188 -6.61 2.69 5.89
N ARG A 189 -6.41 1.39 6.17
CA ARG A 189 -7.48 0.40 6.43
C ARG A 189 -7.43 -0.19 7.84
N GLY A 190 -6.72 0.48 8.75
CA GLY A 190 -6.49 0.03 10.10
C GLY A 190 -4.99 -0.01 10.39
N HIS A 191 -4.58 0.72 11.41
CA HIS A 191 -3.18 0.92 11.76
C HIS A 191 -2.57 -0.40 12.25
N CYS A 192 -1.55 -0.90 11.57
CA CYS A 192 -0.67 -1.94 12.11
C CYS A 192 0.30 -1.28 13.10
N SER A 193 0.47 -1.87 14.28
CA SER A 193 1.30 -1.33 15.36
C SER A 193 2.79 -1.68 15.22
N VAL A 194 3.16 -2.53 14.26
CA VAL A 194 4.53 -3.04 14.07
C VAL A 194 4.96 -3.00 12.61
N SER A 195 6.25 -2.77 12.39
CA SER A 195 6.95 -2.95 11.09
C SER A 195 7.83 -4.21 11.09
N SER A 196 8.42 -4.55 9.94
CA SER A 196 9.46 -5.59 9.84
C SER A 196 10.63 -5.38 10.81
N GLN A 197 11.04 -4.13 11.04
CA GLN A 197 12.13 -3.80 11.98
C GLN A 197 11.71 -4.03 13.44
N ASP A 198 10.48 -3.66 13.80
CA ASP A 198 9.93 -3.93 15.13
C ASP A 198 9.89 -5.46 15.39
N ILE A 199 9.55 -6.24 14.37
CA ILE A 199 9.50 -7.71 14.43
C ILE A 199 10.91 -8.31 14.50
N GLU A 200 11.85 -7.85 13.67
CA GLU A 200 13.23 -8.32 13.68
C GLU A 200 13.90 -8.06 15.03
N ALA A 201 13.68 -6.89 15.62
CA ALA A 201 14.21 -6.57 16.94
C ALA A 201 13.71 -7.56 18.01
N GLN A 202 12.44 -7.98 17.96
CA GLN A 202 11.88 -8.97 18.88
C GLN A 202 12.43 -10.38 18.61
N TYR A 203 12.63 -10.73 17.34
CA TYR A 203 13.21 -12.01 16.94
C TYR A 203 14.66 -12.17 17.43
N GLN A 204 15.47 -11.11 17.32
CA GLN A 204 16.87 -11.11 17.77
C GLN A 204 17.02 -11.20 19.30
N LEU A 205 15.97 -10.84 20.05
CA LEU A 205 15.91 -11.02 21.50
C LEU A 205 15.53 -12.46 21.92
N ASP A 206 15.53 -13.41 20.98
CA ASP A 206 15.13 -14.81 21.18
C ASP A 206 13.74 -14.97 21.81
N THR A 207 12.84 -14.04 21.45
CA THR A 207 11.45 -14.09 21.92
C THR A 207 10.71 -15.17 21.13
N VAL A 208 9.98 -16.06 21.80
CA VAL A 208 9.22 -17.14 21.13
C VAL A 208 7.98 -16.61 20.41
N LYS A 209 7.31 -15.61 20.99
CA LYS A 209 6.07 -15.03 20.47
C LYS A 209 5.98 -13.54 20.76
N MET A 210 5.42 -12.77 19.85
CA MET A 210 5.07 -11.36 20.07
C MET A 210 3.61 -11.07 19.70
N SER A 211 2.99 -10.12 20.40
CA SER A 211 1.64 -9.66 20.08
C SER A 211 1.66 -8.28 19.43
N PHE A 212 0.80 -8.05 18.44
CA PHE A 212 0.64 -6.74 17.81
C PHE A 212 -0.79 -6.52 17.35
N ARG A 213 -1.15 -5.27 17.07
CA ARG A 213 -2.47 -4.87 16.62
C ARG A 213 -2.42 -4.47 15.16
N ALA A 214 -3.38 -4.92 14.35
CA ALA A 214 -3.59 -4.37 13.01
C ALA A 214 -5.07 -4.02 12.81
N GLY A 215 -5.35 -2.72 12.73
CA GLY A 215 -6.69 -2.16 12.72
C GLY A 215 -7.42 -2.41 14.04
N ARG A 216 -8.49 -3.21 13.99
CA ARG A 216 -9.30 -3.58 15.17
C ARG A 216 -9.00 -4.96 15.73
N PHE A 217 -8.06 -5.68 15.11
CA PHE A 217 -7.74 -7.05 15.48
C PHE A 217 -6.37 -7.11 16.14
N ASN A 218 -6.27 -7.98 17.14
CA ASN A 218 -5.01 -8.35 17.76
C ASN A 218 -4.50 -9.64 17.13
N TYR A 219 -3.19 -9.71 16.98
CA TYR A 219 -2.49 -10.83 16.38
C TYR A 219 -1.36 -11.27 17.30
N GLU A 220 -1.11 -12.57 17.30
CA GLU A 220 0.09 -13.19 17.86
C GLU A 220 0.96 -13.68 16.70
N LEU A 221 2.22 -13.28 16.70
CA LEU A 221 3.25 -13.80 15.82
C LEU A 221 4.07 -14.82 16.62
N ASN A 222 4.12 -16.06 16.14
CA ASN A 222 4.97 -17.12 16.66
C ASN A 222 6.18 -17.28 15.75
N PHE A 223 7.37 -17.04 16.30
CA PHE A 223 8.62 -17.08 15.57
C PHE A 223 9.11 -18.51 15.32
N SER A 224 8.83 -19.46 16.22
CA SER A 224 9.18 -20.87 16.03
C SER A 224 8.33 -21.53 14.95
N ASP A 225 7.02 -21.25 14.95
CA ASP A 225 6.10 -21.80 13.94
C ASP A 225 6.16 -21.02 12.61
N MET A 226 6.78 -19.83 12.62
CA MET A 226 6.71 -18.86 11.54
C MET A 226 5.25 -18.61 11.09
N THR A 227 4.40 -18.27 12.06
CA THR A 227 2.96 -18.01 11.81
C THR A 227 2.44 -16.81 12.55
N GLN A 228 1.52 -16.10 11.91
CA GLN A 228 0.69 -15.06 12.52
C GLN A 228 -0.72 -15.61 12.74
N THR A 229 -1.24 -15.48 13.96
CA THR A 229 -2.58 -15.91 14.36
C THR A 229 -3.43 -14.68 14.71
N ASN A 230 -4.59 -14.53 14.09
CA ASN A 230 -5.58 -13.55 14.51
C ASN A 230 -6.29 -14.06 15.77
N LEU A 231 -6.20 -13.33 16.87
CA LEU A 231 -6.74 -13.77 18.17
C LEU A 231 -8.27 -13.68 18.25
N SER A 232 -8.91 -12.93 17.36
CA SER A 232 -10.38 -12.84 17.30
C SER A 232 -11.01 -13.94 16.44
N THR A 233 -10.31 -14.41 15.41
CA THR A 233 -10.85 -15.40 14.46
C THR A 233 -10.12 -16.74 14.45
N ASN A 234 -9.05 -16.87 15.23
CA ASN A 234 -8.11 -18.00 15.22
C ASN A 234 -7.55 -18.35 13.83
N THR A 235 -7.62 -17.43 12.87
CA THR A 235 -7.08 -17.64 11.53
C THR A 235 -5.56 -17.52 11.58
N ARG A 236 -4.86 -18.56 11.14
CA ARG A 236 -3.39 -18.59 11.05
C ARG A 236 -2.93 -18.31 9.62
N ARG A 237 -1.82 -17.58 9.49
CA ARG A 237 -1.15 -17.26 8.23
C ARG A 237 0.33 -17.54 8.35
N SER A 238 0.94 -18.07 7.28
CA SER A 238 2.39 -18.28 7.23
C SER A 238 3.13 -16.95 7.22
N VAL A 239 4.28 -16.93 7.89
CA VAL A 239 5.21 -15.81 7.96
C VAL A 239 6.57 -16.26 7.45
N ARG A 240 7.34 -15.35 6.88
CA ARG A 240 8.74 -15.60 6.49
C ARG A 240 9.61 -14.40 6.82
N ARG A 241 10.84 -14.71 7.20
CA ARG A 241 11.95 -13.78 7.32
C ARG A 241 12.81 -13.92 6.07
N ILE A 242 13.14 -12.80 5.44
CA ILE A 242 14.02 -12.75 4.28
C ILE A 242 15.24 -11.94 4.72
N GLU A 243 16.41 -12.55 4.71
CA GLU A 243 17.65 -11.80 4.89
C GLU A 243 17.93 -10.99 3.62
N GLN A 244 18.29 -9.72 3.81
CA GLN A 244 18.70 -8.80 2.74
C GLN A 244 20.19 -8.52 2.85
#